data_AF-A0AA97B2G7-F1
#
_entry.id   AF-A0AA97B2G7-F1
#
_cell.length_a   1.000
_cell.length_b   1.000
_cell.length_c   1.000
_cell.angle_alpha   90.00
_cell.angle_beta   90.00
_cell.angle_gamma   90.00
#
_symmetry.space_group_name_H-M   'P 1'
#
loop_
_entity.id
_entity.type
_entity.pdbx_description
1 polymer ?
#
loop_
_entity_poly.entity_id
_entity_poly.type
_entity_poly.pdbx_seq_one_letter_code
_entity_poly.pdbx_strand_id
1 'polypeptide(L)'
;MTDLIKVEALTADELLKNFEVSDEAEDHLVPDTAPEVSINRLVEAGLFPDAIKLLAHGLPKREAVWWACLAARDIQGPQTDDDNVNALNAAETWAKKPSEEARLRCKLFGDKTKHKTPASWAATAASWCHGSLAAEGEPVVEPPEHLYAHAVAGSVTLAAVLSDPVDPNKRFMRYMEQGLDLARGGNGRVEG
;
A
#
# COMPACT_ATOMS: atom_id res chain seq x y z
N MET A 1 -15.13 0.18 19.95
CA MET A 1 -14.04 1.12 19.63
C MET A 1 -13.00 0.28 18.92
N THR A 2 -12.60 0.67 17.71
CA THR A 2 -11.63 -0.10 16.91
C THR A 2 -10.28 -0.16 17.62
N ASP A 3 -9.53 -1.24 17.42
CA ASP A 3 -8.14 -1.35 17.91
C ASP A 3 -7.10 -0.83 16.89
N LEU A 4 -7.55 -0.41 15.71
CA LEU A 4 -6.74 0.17 14.64
C LEU A 4 -6.37 1.63 14.95
N ILE A 5 -5.54 1.85 15.97
CA ILE A 5 -5.21 3.18 16.51
C ILE A 5 -4.54 4.16 15.51
N LYS A 6 -4.06 3.67 14.37
CA LYS A 6 -3.45 4.48 13.31
C LYS A 6 -4.45 4.91 12.22
N VAL A 7 -5.67 4.36 12.22
CA VAL A 7 -6.72 4.74 11.27
C VAL A 7 -7.52 5.88 11.87
N GLU A 8 -7.41 7.07 11.29
CA GLU A 8 -8.09 8.28 11.79
C GLU A 8 -9.56 8.35 11.35
N ALA A 9 -9.90 7.71 10.22
CA ALA A 9 -11.26 7.68 9.70
C ALA A 9 -12.22 7.00 10.67
N LEU A 10 -13.33 7.66 10.96
CA LEU A 10 -14.34 7.16 11.91
C LEU A 10 -15.29 6.16 11.25
N THR A 11 -15.47 6.29 9.93
CA THR A 11 -16.37 5.49 9.12
C THR A 11 -15.67 4.95 7.88
N ALA A 12 -16.12 3.80 7.37
CA ALA A 12 -15.64 3.28 6.08
C ALA A 12 -16.02 4.23 4.92
N ASP A 13 -17.17 4.92 5.02
CA ASP A 13 -17.62 5.91 4.02
C ASP A 13 -16.63 7.06 3.80
N GLU A 14 -15.92 7.51 4.84
CA GLU A 14 -14.85 8.51 4.70
C GLU A 14 -13.74 8.05 3.76
N LEU A 15 -13.37 6.77 3.81
CA LEU A 15 -12.33 6.20 2.96
C LEU A 15 -12.83 5.91 1.54
N LEU A 16 -14.05 5.36 1.42
CA LEU A 16 -14.67 4.94 0.16
C LEU A 16 -14.94 6.09 -0.82
N LYS A 17 -14.88 7.36 -0.38
CA LYS A 17 -14.97 8.54 -1.27
C LYS A 17 -13.83 8.66 -2.27
N ASN A 18 -12.74 7.94 -2.05
CA ASN A 18 -11.48 8.15 -2.76
C ASN A 18 -11.10 7.01 -3.72
N PHE A 19 -11.87 5.91 -3.77
CA PHE A 19 -11.58 4.75 -4.62
C PHE A 19 -12.83 3.89 -4.82
N GLU A 20 -12.81 3.05 -5.84
CA GLU A 20 -13.88 2.10 -6.13
C GLU A 20 -13.50 0.68 -5.66
N VAL A 21 -14.49 -0.01 -5.09
CA VAL A 21 -14.43 -1.45 -4.81
C VAL A 21 -15.01 -2.23 -5.99
N SER A 22 -14.80 -3.54 -6.01
CA SER A 22 -15.53 -4.41 -6.95
C SER A 22 -17.03 -4.50 -6.59
N ASP A 23 -17.87 -4.82 -7.58
CA ASP A 23 -19.31 -5.05 -7.37
C ASP A 23 -19.57 -6.11 -6.28
N GLU A 24 -18.75 -7.17 -6.23
CA GLU A 24 -18.87 -8.24 -5.23
C GLU A 24 -18.54 -7.73 -3.81
N ALA A 25 -17.62 -6.78 -3.68
CA ALA A 25 -17.25 -6.20 -2.39
C ALA A 25 -18.33 -5.30 -1.80
N GLU A 26 -19.22 -4.70 -2.61
CA GLU A 26 -20.28 -3.80 -2.12
C GLU A 26 -21.17 -4.47 -1.07
N ASP A 27 -21.51 -5.75 -1.28
CA ASP A 27 -22.36 -6.54 -0.37
C ASP A 27 -21.71 -6.79 1.02
N HIS A 28 -20.39 -6.60 1.12
CA HIS A 28 -19.61 -6.82 2.34
C HIS A 28 -19.27 -5.52 3.09
N LEU A 29 -19.50 -4.35 2.48
CA LEU A 29 -19.23 -3.06 3.09
C LEU A 29 -20.28 -2.69 4.14
N VAL A 30 -19.83 -1.99 5.18
CA VAL A 30 -20.69 -1.37 6.20
C VAL A 30 -20.26 0.10 6.37
N PRO A 31 -20.67 0.99 5.44
CA PRO A 31 -20.12 2.33 5.30
C PRO A 31 -20.17 3.18 6.57
N ASP A 32 -21.28 3.13 7.31
CA ASP A 32 -21.53 3.96 8.51
C ASP A 32 -20.84 3.46 9.79
N THR A 33 -19.92 2.49 9.68
CA THR A 33 -19.18 1.93 10.82
C THR A 33 -17.69 2.08 10.64
N ALA A 34 -16.92 1.85 11.72
CA ALA A 34 -15.47 1.91 11.67
C ALA A 34 -14.90 1.06 10.52
N PRO A 35 -13.89 1.54 9.78
CA PRO A 35 -13.32 0.84 8.62
C PRO A 35 -12.98 -0.64 8.87
N GLU A 36 -12.54 -0.96 10.08
CA GLU A 36 -12.23 -2.33 10.54
C GLU A 36 -13.36 -3.32 10.27
N VAL A 37 -14.63 -2.93 10.43
CA VAL A 37 -15.78 -3.82 10.20
C VAL A 37 -15.85 -4.27 8.75
N SER A 38 -15.69 -3.33 7.81
CA SER A 38 -15.70 -3.63 6.38
C SER A 38 -14.45 -4.40 5.96
N ILE A 39 -13.27 -4.03 6.49
CA ILE A 39 -12.02 -4.77 6.24
C ILE A 39 -12.16 -6.24 6.64
N ASN A 40 -12.65 -6.53 7.85
CA ASN A 40 -12.79 -7.89 8.34
C ASN A 40 -13.79 -8.70 7.49
N ARG A 41 -14.93 -8.11 7.11
CA ARG A 41 -15.91 -8.78 6.23
C ARG A 41 -15.35 -9.11 4.85
N LEU A 42 -14.58 -8.20 4.26
CA LEU A 42 -13.91 -8.43 2.98
C LEU A 42 -12.87 -9.55 3.08
N VAL A 43 -12.09 -9.58 4.17
CA VAL A 43 -11.12 -10.66 4.46
C VAL A 43 -11.83 -12.01 4.63
N GLU A 44 -12.91 -12.07 5.41
CA GLU A 44 -13.71 -13.28 5.62
C GLU A 44 -14.33 -13.81 4.31
N ALA A 45 -14.70 -12.90 3.41
CA ALA A 45 -15.22 -13.22 2.08
C ALA A 45 -14.13 -13.60 1.05
N GLY A 46 -12.84 -13.46 1.40
CA GLY A 46 -11.74 -13.69 0.45
C GLY A 46 -11.53 -12.56 -0.57
N LEU A 47 -12.19 -11.41 -0.38
CA LEU A 47 -12.09 -10.21 -1.23
C LEU A 47 -10.88 -9.36 -0.85
N PHE A 48 -9.71 -10.00 -0.84
CA PHE A 48 -8.47 -9.40 -0.36
C PHE A 48 -8.05 -8.13 -1.11
N PRO A 49 -8.16 -8.02 -2.45
CA PRO A 49 -7.79 -6.78 -3.13
C PRO A 49 -8.58 -5.56 -2.64
N ASP A 50 -9.87 -5.71 -2.36
CA ASP A 50 -10.71 -4.61 -1.86
C ASP A 50 -10.45 -4.32 -0.38
N ALA A 51 -10.19 -5.36 0.43
CA ALA A 51 -9.72 -5.18 1.81
C ALA A 51 -8.39 -4.41 1.86
N ILE A 52 -7.46 -4.73 0.95
CA ILE A 52 -6.16 -4.07 0.82
C ILE A 52 -6.33 -2.60 0.45
N LYS A 53 -7.19 -2.27 -0.53
CA LYS A 53 -7.48 -0.88 -0.89
C LYS A 53 -8.00 -0.10 0.31
N LEU A 54 -9.02 -0.63 0.99
CA LEU A 54 -9.64 0.05 2.14
C LEU A 54 -8.62 0.30 3.26
N LEU A 55 -7.78 -0.70 3.57
CA LEU A 55 -6.73 -0.54 4.58
C LEU A 55 -5.62 0.42 4.14
N ALA A 56 -5.20 0.39 2.88
CA ALA A 56 -4.18 1.30 2.34
C ALA A 56 -4.62 2.76 2.43
N HIS A 57 -5.92 3.03 2.23
CA HIS A 57 -6.50 4.36 2.39
C HIS A 57 -6.66 4.77 3.85
N GLY A 58 -6.84 3.82 4.77
CA GLY A 58 -6.95 4.09 6.20
C GLY A 58 -5.60 4.32 6.91
N LEU A 59 -4.52 3.76 6.37
CA LEU A 59 -3.18 3.87 6.98
C LEU A 59 -2.54 5.25 6.74
N PRO A 60 -1.79 5.79 7.72
CA PRO A 60 -0.92 6.93 7.49
C PRO A 60 0.07 6.63 6.37
N LYS A 61 0.36 7.65 5.54
CA LYS A 61 1.23 7.55 4.35
C LYS A 61 2.52 6.74 4.57
N ARG A 62 3.22 6.99 5.68
CA ARG A 62 4.49 6.33 5.99
C ARG A 62 4.29 4.82 6.24
N GLU A 63 3.33 4.46 7.08
CA GLU A 63 2.96 3.09 7.42
C GLU A 63 2.45 2.33 6.18
N ALA A 64 1.64 2.97 5.35
CA ALA A 64 1.15 2.37 4.09
C ALA A 64 2.29 2.06 3.12
N VAL A 65 3.24 2.97 2.93
CA VAL A 65 4.43 2.71 2.11
C VAL A 65 5.32 1.63 2.73
N TRP A 66 5.49 1.64 4.06
CA TRP A 66 6.25 0.59 4.74
C TRP A 66 5.61 -0.79 4.53
N TRP A 67 4.28 -0.88 4.55
CA TRP A 67 3.56 -2.10 4.23
C TRP A 67 3.83 -2.61 2.81
N ALA A 68 3.78 -1.71 1.82
CA ALA A 68 4.17 -2.03 0.44
C ALA A 68 5.63 -2.53 0.36
N CYS A 69 6.55 -1.94 1.12
CA CYS A 69 7.93 -2.40 1.18
C CYS A 69 8.05 -3.82 1.77
N LEU A 70 7.30 -4.14 2.82
CA LEU A 70 7.31 -5.47 3.44
C LEU A 70 6.81 -6.54 2.46
N ALA A 71 5.69 -6.29 1.78
CA ALA A 71 5.13 -7.19 0.78
C ALA A 71 6.09 -7.37 -0.43
N ALA A 72 6.65 -6.26 -0.94
CA ALA A 72 7.60 -6.31 -2.05
C ALA A 72 8.92 -7.01 -1.67
N ARG A 73 9.37 -6.89 -0.42
CA ARG A 73 10.59 -7.56 0.07
C ARG A 73 10.42 -9.07 0.14
N ASP A 74 9.22 -9.54 0.49
CA ASP A 74 8.90 -10.97 0.66
C ASP A 74 9.00 -11.76 -0.67
N ILE A 75 8.80 -11.08 -1.81
CA ILE A 75 8.91 -11.70 -3.15
C ILE A 75 10.25 -11.42 -3.86
N GLN A 76 11.11 -10.58 -3.28
CA GLN A 76 12.40 -10.28 -3.88
C GLN A 76 13.31 -11.50 -3.79
N GLY A 77 14.00 -11.84 -4.89
CA GLY A 77 14.90 -12.99 -4.95
C GLY A 77 16.16 -12.72 -5.78
N PRO A 78 17.02 -13.74 -5.96
CA PRO A 78 18.30 -13.60 -6.67
C PRO A 78 18.19 -13.18 -8.14
N GLN A 79 17.00 -13.28 -8.74
CA GLN A 79 16.73 -12.90 -10.13
C GLN A 79 16.09 -11.51 -10.25
N THR A 80 15.82 -10.82 -9.15
CA THR A 80 15.34 -9.44 -9.19
C THR A 80 16.45 -8.54 -9.73
N ASP A 81 16.16 -7.77 -10.76
CA ASP A 81 17.13 -6.84 -11.35
C ASP A 81 17.44 -5.65 -10.41
N ASP A 82 18.60 -5.04 -10.67
CA ASP A 82 19.14 -3.96 -9.84
C ASP A 82 18.21 -2.75 -9.74
N ASP A 83 17.47 -2.39 -10.80
CA ASP A 83 16.57 -1.24 -10.76
C ASP A 83 15.39 -1.50 -9.81
N ASN A 84 14.85 -2.73 -9.81
CA ASN A 84 13.81 -3.13 -8.85
C ASN A 84 14.34 -3.24 -7.42
N VAL A 85 15.56 -3.76 -7.21
CA VAL A 85 16.21 -3.76 -5.89
C VAL A 85 16.37 -2.32 -5.37
N ASN A 86 16.82 -1.41 -6.24
CA ASN A 86 17.02 -0.01 -5.87
C ASN A 86 15.70 0.74 -5.64
N ALA A 87 14.64 0.42 -6.40
CA ALA A 87 13.29 0.95 -6.15
C ALA A 87 12.82 0.62 -4.73
N LEU A 88 12.93 -0.64 -4.31
CA LEU A 88 12.55 -1.05 -2.96
C LEU A 88 13.43 -0.40 -1.89
N ASN A 89 14.75 -0.36 -2.09
CA ASN A 89 15.67 0.28 -1.15
C ASN A 89 15.37 1.78 -0.99
N ALA A 90 14.99 2.48 -2.07
CA ALA A 90 14.58 3.88 -2.02
C ALA A 90 13.30 4.06 -1.19
N ALA A 91 12.29 3.23 -1.44
CA ALA A 91 11.02 3.25 -0.70
C ALA A 91 11.21 2.96 0.80
N GLU A 92 12.02 1.97 1.15
CA GLU A 92 12.37 1.68 2.55
C GLU A 92 13.13 2.83 3.22
N THR A 93 14.03 3.48 2.49
CA THR A 93 14.76 4.66 2.98
C THR A 93 13.79 5.80 3.29
N TRP A 94 12.86 6.06 2.37
CA TRP A 94 11.82 7.06 2.57
C TRP A 94 10.90 6.71 3.76
N ALA A 95 10.45 5.46 3.87
CA ALA A 95 9.57 5.05 4.97
C ALA A 95 10.24 5.17 6.35
N LYS A 96 11.56 4.90 6.44
CA LYS A 96 12.34 5.08 7.67
C LYS A 96 12.54 6.55 8.02
N LYS A 97 12.81 7.40 7.03
CA LYS A 97 13.04 8.84 7.21
C LYS A 97 12.53 9.63 5.99
N PRO A 98 11.25 10.04 5.99
CA PRO A 98 10.68 10.78 4.88
C PRO A 98 11.43 12.09 4.65
N SER A 99 11.85 12.33 3.42
CA SER A 99 12.53 13.55 2.97
C SER A 99 12.34 13.74 1.48
N GLU A 100 12.53 14.97 0.99
CA GLU A 100 12.44 15.25 -0.45
C GLU A 100 13.52 14.51 -1.26
N GLU A 101 14.75 14.42 -0.75
CA GLU A 101 15.82 13.66 -1.39
C GLU A 101 15.45 12.18 -1.55
N ALA A 102 14.92 11.55 -0.48
CA ALA A 102 14.47 10.16 -0.55
C ALA A 102 13.28 10.01 -1.50
N ARG A 103 12.36 10.99 -1.53
CA ARG A 103 11.20 10.99 -2.43
C ARG A 103 11.62 11.06 -3.89
N LEU A 104 12.55 11.93 -4.25
CA LEU A 104 13.07 12.06 -5.61
C LEU A 104 13.80 10.79 -6.07
N ARG A 105 14.51 10.10 -5.18
CA ARG A 105 15.05 8.76 -5.48
C ARG A 105 13.95 7.75 -5.78
N CYS A 106 12.87 7.77 -5.00
CA CYS A 106 11.71 6.90 -5.25
C CYS A 106 11.08 7.20 -6.61
N LYS A 107 10.90 8.49 -6.97
CA LYS A 107 10.39 8.91 -8.28
C LYS A 107 11.26 8.37 -9.42
N LEU A 108 12.58 8.60 -9.34
CA LEU A 108 13.54 8.12 -10.33
C LEU A 108 13.45 6.62 -10.59
N PHE A 109 13.43 5.80 -9.54
CA PHE A 109 13.39 4.35 -9.69
C PHE A 109 12.01 3.82 -10.07
N GLY A 110 10.93 4.48 -9.62
CA GLY A 110 9.57 4.21 -10.10
C GLY A 110 9.47 4.35 -11.62
N ASP A 111 9.97 5.46 -12.17
CA ASP A 111 9.97 5.74 -13.61
C ASP A 111 10.83 4.73 -14.39
N LYS A 112 12.05 4.45 -13.91
CA LYS A 112 12.97 3.47 -14.54
C LYS A 112 12.37 2.07 -14.63
N THR A 113 11.69 1.64 -13.56
CA THR A 113 11.03 0.33 -13.48
C THR A 113 9.64 0.31 -14.11
N LYS A 114 9.19 1.44 -14.65
CA LYS A 114 7.95 1.63 -15.42
C LYS A 114 6.67 1.27 -14.66
N HIS A 115 6.67 1.32 -13.33
CA HIS A 115 5.49 1.01 -12.49
C HIS A 115 4.95 -0.42 -12.72
N LYS A 116 5.82 -1.42 -12.84
CA LYS A 116 5.43 -2.80 -13.23
C LYS A 116 5.57 -3.88 -12.16
N THR A 117 6.24 -3.59 -11.06
CA THR A 117 6.56 -4.59 -10.02
C THR A 117 6.11 -4.10 -8.65
N PRO A 118 6.00 -5.00 -7.66
CA PRO A 118 5.71 -4.58 -6.29
C PRO A 118 6.70 -3.53 -5.75
N ALA A 119 7.99 -3.71 -6.02
CA ALA A 119 9.04 -2.75 -5.63
C ALA A 119 8.86 -1.38 -6.33
N SER A 120 8.52 -1.40 -7.62
CA SER A 120 8.23 -0.19 -8.39
C SER A 120 7.02 0.56 -7.82
N TRP A 121 5.95 -0.15 -7.48
CA TRP A 121 4.77 0.44 -6.87
C TRP A 121 5.02 0.97 -5.45
N ALA A 122 5.86 0.32 -4.65
CA ALA A 122 6.27 0.82 -3.35
C ALA A 122 7.04 2.15 -3.45
N ALA A 123 7.98 2.25 -4.41
CA ALA A 123 8.68 3.51 -4.71
C ALA A 123 7.72 4.58 -5.23
N THR A 124 6.79 4.20 -6.13
CA THR A 124 5.79 5.12 -6.69
C THR A 124 4.90 5.69 -5.59
N ALA A 125 4.41 4.84 -4.67
CA ALA A 125 3.63 5.26 -3.51
C ALA A 125 4.39 6.29 -2.66
N ALA A 126 5.65 6.03 -2.31
CA ALA A 126 6.50 6.97 -1.57
C ALA A 126 6.66 8.30 -2.30
N SER A 127 6.79 8.27 -3.63
CA SER A 127 6.93 9.47 -4.46
C SER A 127 5.68 10.33 -4.51
N TRP A 128 4.50 9.72 -4.30
CA TRP A 128 3.18 10.36 -4.33
C TRP A 128 2.67 10.78 -2.95
N CYS A 129 3.42 10.51 -1.88
CA CYS A 129 3.03 10.92 -0.54
C CYS A 129 3.09 12.44 -0.32
N HIS A 130 3.98 13.15 -1.03
CA HIS A 130 4.16 14.61 -0.97
C HIS A 130 4.95 15.13 -2.18
N GLY A 131 5.26 16.43 -2.21
CA GLY A 131 6.05 17.05 -3.27
C GLY A 131 5.26 17.24 -4.58
N SER A 132 5.97 17.39 -5.70
CA SER A 132 5.35 17.56 -7.02
C SER A 132 5.38 16.26 -7.84
N LEU A 133 4.28 15.99 -8.56
CA LEU A 133 4.19 14.96 -9.60
C LEU A 133 4.88 15.39 -10.90
N ALA A 134 4.89 16.69 -11.19
CA ALA A 134 5.45 17.25 -12.42
C ALA A 134 6.97 17.03 -12.54
N ALA A 135 7.53 17.25 -13.74
CA ALA A 135 8.96 17.19 -13.94
C ALA A 135 9.68 18.35 -13.22
N GLU A 136 10.99 18.22 -13.05
CA GLU A 136 11.80 19.31 -12.50
C GLU A 136 11.73 20.55 -13.41
N GLY A 137 11.45 21.71 -12.83
CA GLY A 137 11.30 22.98 -13.56
C GLY A 137 9.89 23.24 -14.10
N GLU A 138 8.97 22.29 -14.00
CA GLU A 138 7.56 22.49 -14.34
C GLU A 138 6.75 23.04 -13.15
N PRO A 139 5.56 23.63 -13.39
CA PRO A 139 4.67 24.04 -12.31
C PRO A 139 4.38 22.90 -11.34
N VAL A 140 4.29 23.23 -10.05
CA VAL A 140 4.00 22.26 -9.00
C VAL A 140 2.61 21.64 -9.22
N VAL A 141 2.56 20.31 -9.25
CA VAL A 141 1.32 19.54 -9.27
C VAL A 141 1.33 18.65 -8.04
N GLU A 142 0.55 19.01 -7.02
CA GLU A 142 0.46 18.22 -5.80
C GLU A 142 -0.31 16.90 -6.08
N PRO A 143 0.18 15.75 -5.55
CA PRO A 143 -0.57 14.52 -5.61
C PRO A 143 -1.91 14.66 -4.87
N PRO A 144 -3.02 14.13 -5.43
CA PRO A 144 -4.24 13.91 -4.66
C PRO A 144 -3.92 13.15 -3.38
N GLU A 145 -4.56 13.52 -2.27
CA GLU A 145 -4.18 13.05 -0.94
C GLU A 145 -4.16 11.52 -0.83
N HIS A 146 -5.06 10.84 -1.54
CA HIS A 146 -5.24 9.39 -1.56
C HIS A 146 -4.45 8.65 -2.65
N LEU A 147 -3.68 9.35 -3.49
CA LEU A 147 -3.05 8.72 -4.67
C LEU A 147 -1.99 7.68 -4.25
N TYR A 148 -1.26 7.90 -3.16
CA TYR A 148 -0.29 6.94 -2.63
C TYR A 148 -0.94 5.60 -2.28
N ALA A 149 -2.17 5.59 -1.78
CA ALA A 149 -2.85 4.41 -1.30
C ALA A 149 -3.19 3.44 -2.45
N HIS A 150 -3.48 3.98 -3.64
CA HIS A 150 -3.65 3.17 -4.86
C HIS A 150 -2.36 2.43 -5.24
N ALA A 151 -1.22 3.12 -5.18
CA ALA A 151 0.08 2.49 -5.45
C ALA A 151 0.45 1.46 -4.38
N VAL A 152 0.14 1.71 -3.11
CA VAL A 152 0.31 0.72 -2.02
C VAL A 152 -0.55 -0.52 -2.30
N ALA A 153 -1.83 -0.34 -2.60
CA ALA A 153 -2.75 -1.45 -2.88
C ALA A 153 -2.28 -2.27 -4.09
N GLY A 154 -1.81 -1.61 -5.15
CA GLY A 154 -1.21 -2.26 -6.30
C GLY A 154 0.06 -3.05 -5.95
N SER A 155 0.95 -2.48 -5.13
CA SER A 155 2.17 -3.15 -4.67
C SER A 155 1.87 -4.43 -3.89
N VAL A 156 1.02 -4.34 -2.86
CA VAL A 156 0.70 -5.48 -1.97
C VAL A 156 -0.07 -6.56 -2.71
N THR A 157 -1.06 -6.18 -3.51
CA THR A 157 -1.85 -7.14 -4.29
C THR A 157 -0.99 -7.87 -5.30
N LEU A 158 -0.13 -7.14 -6.03
CA LEU A 158 0.77 -7.74 -7.01
C LEU A 158 1.81 -8.64 -6.35
N ALA A 159 2.33 -8.27 -5.18
CA ALA A 159 3.23 -9.14 -4.41
C ALA A 159 2.56 -10.47 -4.06
N ALA A 160 1.30 -10.44 -3.59
CA ALA A 160 0.60 -11.67 -3.21
C ALA A 160 0.43 -12.61 -4.40
N VAL A 161 -0.03 -12.06 -5.54
CA VAL A 161 -0.25 -12.81 -6.78
C VAL A 161 1.06 -13.35 -7.37
N LEU A 162 2.15 -12.59 -7.35
CA LEU A 162 3.43 -13.06 -7.90
C LEU A 162 4.12 -14.09 -7.00
N SER A 163 3.84 -14.09 -5.70
CA SER A 163 4.44 -15.03 -4.76
C SER A 163 3.88 -16.45 -4.92
N ASP A 164 2.57 -16.58 -5.14
CA ASP A 164 1.93 -17.85 -5.49
C ASP A 164 0.87 -17.58 -6.57
N PRO A 165 1.24 -17.68 -7.87
CA PRO A 165 0.31 -17.42 -8.97
C PRO A 165 -0.85 -18.41 -9.07
N VAL A 166 -0.79 -19.54 -8.37
CA VAL A 166 -1.82 -20.58 -8.39
C VAL A 166 -2.81 -20.37 -7.25
N ASP A 167 -2.33 -20.09 -6.04
CA ASP A 167 -3.15 -19.85 -4.85
C ASP A 167 -2.55 -18.72 -3.98
N PRO A 168 -2.85 -17.44 -4.30
CA PRO A 168 -2.27 -16.31 -3.59
C PRO A 168 -2.90 -16.08 -2.20
N ASN A 169 -3.94 -16.82 -1.81
CA ASN A 169 -4.73 -16.53 -0.61
C ASN A 169 -3.90 -16.54 0.68
N LYS A 170 -2.93 -17.45 0.80
CA LYS A 170 -2.01 -17.47 1.96
C LYS A 170 -1.17 -16.19 2.05
N ARG A 171 -0.75 -15.66 0.91
CA ARG A 171 0.05 -14.44 0.84
C ARG A 171 -0.80 -13.21 1.08
N PHE A 172 -2.02 -13.19 0.56
CA PHE A 172 -2.99 -12.16 0.90
C PHE A 172 -3.26 -12.09 2.40
N MET A 173 -3.55 -13.22 3.05
CA MET A 173 -3.77 -13.26 4.51
C MET A 173 -2.56 -12.73 5.27
N ARG A 174 -1.35 -13.21 4.96
CA ARG A 174 -0.11 -12.72 5.59
C ARG A 174 0.06 -11.22 5.41
N TYR A 175 -0.14 -10.68 4.20
CA TYR A 175 0.04 -9.25 3.99
C TYR A 175 -1.07 -8.43 4.63
N MET A 176 -2.31 -8.94 4.72
CA MET A 176 -3.36 -8.29 5.51
C MET A 176 -3.00 -8.24 6.99
N GLU A 177 -2.44 -9.31 7.56
CA GLU A 177 -1.94 -9.32 8.94
C GLU A 177 -0.85 -8.27 9.15
N GLN A 178 0.09 -8.11 8.21
CA GLN A 178 1.11 -7.06 8.26
C GLN A 178 0.49 -5.65 8.28
N GLY A 179 -0.48 -5.40 7.41
CA GLY A 179 -1.16 -4.11 7.34
C GLY A 179 -1.96 -3.81 8.61
N LEU A 180 -2.65 -4.82 9.15
CA LEU A 180 -3.41 -4.70 10.39
C LEU A 180 -2.51 -4.50 11.62
N ASP A 181 -1.34 -5.16 11.67
CA ASP A 181 -0.34 -4.91 12.72
C ASP A 181 0.13 -3.45 12.69
N LEU A 182 0.42 -2.90 11.49
CA LEU A 182 0.76 -1.49 11.33
C LEU A 182 -0.38 -0.56 11.75
N ALA A 183 -1.62 -0.90 11.39
CA ALA A 183 -2.81 -0.15 11.78
C ALA A 183 -3.01 -0.12 13.32
N ARG A 184 -2.58 -1.16 14.02
CA ARG A 184 -2.56 -1.24 15.50
C ARG A 184 -1.34 -0.57 16.13
N GLY A 185 -0.44 0.01 15.34
CA GLY A 185 0.77 0.67 15.82
C GLY A 185 1.99 -0.23 15.99
N GLY A 186 1.94 -1.46 15.44
CA GLY A 186 3.07 -2.38 15.33
C GLY A 186 4.08 -1.97 14.26
N ASN A 187 4.85 -2.94 13.77
CA ASN A 187 5.94 -2.70 12.80
C ASN A 187 5.77 -3.49 11.48
N GLY A 188 4.65 -4.19 11.33
CA GLY A 188 4.28 -5.00 10.17
C GLY A 188 5.07 -6.31 10.06
N ARG A 189 5.89 -6.67 11.05
CA ARG A 189 6.62 -7.95 11.05
C ARG A 189 5.81 -8.97 11.84
N VAL A 190 4.85 -9.57 11.17
CA VAL A 190 4.04 -10.67 11.71
C VAL A 190 4.80 -11.98 11.61
N GLU A 191 4.70 -12.82 12.64
CA GLU A 191 5.21 -14.19 12.60
C GLU A 191 4.29 -15.02 11.71
N GLY A 192 4.85 -15.61 10.65
CA GLY A 192 4.13 -16.45 9.70
C GLY A 192 5.07 -17.34 8.91
#